data_AF-A0A7W7HJR3-F1
#
_entry.id   AF-A0A7W7HJR3-F1
#
_cell.length_a   1.000
_cell.length_b   1.000
_cell.length_c   1.000
_cell.angle_alpha   90.00
_cell.angle_beta   90.00
_cell.angle_gamma   90.00
#
_symmetry.space_group_name_H-M   'P 1'
#
loop_
_entity.id
_entity.type
_entity.pdbx_description
1 polymer ?
#
loop_
_entity_poly.entity_id
_entity_poly.type
_entity_poly.pdbx_seq_one_letter_code
_entity_poly.pdbx_strand_id
1 'polypeptide(L)'
;MQRPRLPEFSRLTWQDVDPVGRDVDPATMRALVRSLPPVAAMPPAGADWRLAGIWFDHMVAALVERLGDWVVGWRYTLEMRDHEGRGRIPVWLTSLPMVTTPDDTLDRLATGIVAFHELTVELATGTPGRFAAAAPGPDTWQAVRAPGITQYVGDWPPPRVPHPTSLTWADVDVTGRDFDPATVPGVVAALVAASEIPDRDDDSRLRGLWLDIVAEGIVERYGPWVTGWRWSVGEGDFDGGPVGSWCCFGHSVSTPEATTAAIVAAVLEWHDFLADLAERFDRFLPVPDGDPEPWERAVAHLITAVGDRTEYESGWYSCCTTVLSWFLEAAGVEESRRGPLIGHAVGGSFSSWVEPKRKDVLVVAERFAQRATGDA
;
A
#
# COMPACT_ATOMS: atom_id res chain seq x y z
N MET A 1 -21.16 -3.06 2.44
CA MET A 1 -21.16 -4.43 1.85
C MET A 1 -20.06 -5.28 2.48
N GLN A 2 -20.41 -6.43 3.07
CA GLN A 2 -19.45 -7.34 3.68
C GLN A 2 -18.70 -8.18 2.64
N ARG A 3 -17.40 -8.40 2.88
CA ARG A 3 -16.58 -9.27 2.04
C ARG A 3 -17.01 -10.73 2.19
N PRO A 4 -17.29 -11.47 1.09
CA PRO A 4 -17.58 -12.88 1.19
C PRO A 4 -16.34 -13.64 1.70
N ARG A 5 -16.55 -14.66 2.55
CA ARG A 5 -15.49 -15.55 2.99
C ARG A 5 -15.19 -16.55 1.86
N LEU A 6 -14.03 -16.41 1.24
CA LEU A 6 -13.58 -17.31 0.18
C LEU A 6 -12.61 -18.35 0.73
N PRO A 7 -12.59 -19.58 0.18
CA PRO A 7 -11.50 -20.53 0.44
C PRO A 7 -10.14 -19.88 0.17
N GLU A 8 -9.21 -20.06 1.10
CA GLU A 8 -7.83 -19.60 0.89
C GLU A 8 -7.14 -20.57 -0.05
N PHE A 9 -6.72 -20.09 -1.23
CA PHE A 9 -6.03 -20.93 -2.23
C PHE A 9 -4.86 -21.71 -1.61
N SER A 10 -4.09 -21.08 -0.73
CA SER A 10 -2.94 -21.71 -0.05
C SER A 10 -3.30 -22.81 0.95
N ARG A 11 -4.59 -22.99 1.26
CA ARG A 11 -5.10 -24.07 2.12
C ARG A 11 -5.74 -25.21 1.34
N LEU A 12 -5.89 -25.08 0.02
CA LEU A 12 -6.41 -26.16 -0.80
C LEU A 12 -5.40 -27.30 -0.92
N THR A 13 -5.91 -28.51 -0.80
CA THR A 13 -5.20 -29.77 -1.03
C THR A 13 -5.36 -30.23 -2.47
N TRP A 14 -4.61 -31.25 -2.88
CA TRP A 14 -4.80 -31.86 -4.20
C TRP A 14 -6.23 -32.37 -4.40
N GLN A 15 -6.83 -32.98 -3.37
CA GLN A 15 -8.22 -33.47 -3.45
C GLN A 15 -9.21 -32.34 -3.76
N ASP A 16 -8.96 -31.15 -3.23
CA ASP A 16 -9.79 -29.98 -3.50
C ASP A 16 -9.64 -29.50 -4.94
N VAL A 17 -8.47 -29.65 -5.58
CA VAL A 17 -8.19 -29.15 -6.93
C VAL A 17 -8.08 -30.23 -8.02
N ASP A 18 -8.27 -31.50 -7.68
CA ASP A 18 -8.15 -32.64 -8.58
C ASP A 18 -9.10 -32.51 -9.79
N PRO A 19 -8.59 -32.39 -11.03
CA PRO A 19 -9.43 -32.23 -12.21
C PRO A 19 -10.26 -33.48 -12.54
N VAL A 20 -9.96 -34.65 -11.95
CA VAL A 20 -10.65 -35.90 -12.26
C VAL A 20 -12.17 -35.78 -12.03
N GLY A 21 -12.94 -36.07 -13.08
CA GLY A 21 -14.40 -36.05 -13.05
C GLY A 21 -15.04 -34.67 -13.25
N ARG A 22 -14.25 -33.63 -13.51
CA ARG A 22 -14.77 -32.29 -13.84
C ARG A 22 -14.96 -32.14 -15.35
N ASP A 23 -16.16 -31.70 -15.73
CA ASP A 23 -16.47 -31.33 -17.12
C ASP A 23 -16.42 -29.81 -17.25
N VAL A 24 -15.28 -29.30 -17.73
CA VAL A 24 -15.02 -27.87 -17.90
C VAL A 24 -14.89 -27.56 -19.38
N ASP A 25 -16.04 -27.36 -20.03
CA ASP A 25 -16.14 -26.88 -21.41
C ASP A 25 -16.16 -25.34 -21.47
N PRO A 26 -15.37 -24.69 -22.35
CA PRO A 26 -15.34 -23.24 -22.47
C PRO A 26 -16.69 -22.56 -22.73
N ALA A 27 -17.57 -23.16 -23.55
CA ALA A 27 -18.87 -22.55 -23.85
C ALA A 27 -19.80 -22.62 -22.63
N THR A 28 -19.77 -23.74 -21.92
CA THR A 28 -20.51 -23.96 -20.67
C THR A 28 -20.02 -23.00 -19.58
N MET A 29 -18.71 -22.80 -19.43
CA MET A 29 -18.16 -21.83 -18.47
C MET A 29 -18.56 -20.39 -18.78
N ARG A 30 -18.54 -19.98 -20.06
CA ARG A 30 -19.02 -18.65 -20.48
C ARG A 30 -20.48 -18.44 -20.14
N ALA A 31 -21.33 -19.44 -20.41
CA ALA A 31 -22.76 -19.38 -20.09
C ALA A 31 -22.99 -19.30 -18.58
N LEU A 32 -22.27 -20.11 -17.80
CA LEU A 32 -22.33 -20.10 -16.34
C LEU A 32 -21.97 -18.72 -15.79
N VAL A 33 -20.78 -18.20 -16.13
CA VAL A 33 -20.28 -16.90 -15.63
C VAL A 33 -21.27 -15.77 -15.92
N ARG A 34 -21.83 -15.71 -17.13
CA ARG A 34 -22.85 -14.71 -17.52
C ARG A 34 -24.17 -14.84 -16.75
N SER A 35 -24.48 -16.03 -16.23
CA SER A 35 -25.72 -16.28 -15.49
C SER A 35 -25.62 -15.96 -13.98
N LEU A 36 -24.42 -15.66 -13.47
CA LEU A 36 -24.22 -15.46 -12.04
C LEU A 36 -24.88 -14.15 -11.56
N PRO A 37 -25.53 -14.14 -10.38
CA PRO A 37 -26.18 -12.93 -9.86
C PRO A 37 -25.29 -11.67 -9.78
N PRO A 38 -23.99 -11.75 -9.38
CA PRO A 38 -23.16 -10.56 -9.27
C PRO A 38 -22.88 -9.85 -10.61
N VAL A 39 -23.16 -10.48 -11.76
CA VAL A 39 -23.04 -9.83 -13.09
C VAL A 39 -23.84 -8.53 -13.15
N ALA A 40 -25.02 -8.48 -12.53
CA ALA A 40 -25.86 -7.29 -12.51
C ALA A 40 -25.26 -6.11 -11.73
N ALA A 41 -24.32 -6.39 -10.82
CA ALA A 41 -23.63 -5.40 -9.98
C ALA A 41 -22.20 -5.12 -10.47
N MET A 42 -21.89 -5.47 -11.73
CA MET A 42 -20.56 -5.24 -12.27
C MET A 42 -20.27 -3.73 -12.36
N PRO A 43 -19.12 -3.28 -11.85
CA PRO A 43 -18.76 -1.86 -11.91
C PRO A 43 -18.51 -1.42 -13.37
N PRO A 44 -18.66 -0.13 -13.68
CA PRO A 44 -18.40 0.39 -15.01
C PRO A 44 -16.90 0.29 -15.37
N ALA A 45 -16.61 0.34 -16.67
CA ALA A 45 -15.24 0.46 -17.18
C ALA A 45 -14.50 1.62 -16.50
N GLY A 46 -13.26 1.38 -16.06
CA GLY A 46 -12.45 2.42 -15.39
C GLY A 46 -12.88 2.75 -13.96
N ALA A 47 -13.81 2.00 -13.36
CA ALA A 47 -14.09 2.10 -11.94
C ALA A 47 -12.83 1.85 -11.10
N ASP A 48 -12.82 2.40 -9.89
CA ASP A 48 -11.75 2.17 -8.92
C ASP A 48 -11.55 0.67 -8.69
N TRP A 49 -10.29 0.23 -8.71
CA TRP A 49 -9.95 -1.19 -8.62
C TRP A 49 -10.50 -1.86 -7.36
N ARG A 50 -10.72 -1.08 -6.30
CA ARG A 50 -11.33 -1.55 -5.05
C ARG A 50 -12.74 -2.07 -5.28
N LEU A 51 -13.54 -1.35 -6.06
CA LEU A 51 -14.90 -1.76 -6.43
C LEU A 51 -14.87 -3.01 -7.31
N ALA A 52 -13.96 -3.04 -8.29
CA ALA A 52 -13.74 -4.22 -9.12
C ALA A 52 -13.32 -5.45 -8.30
N GLY A 53 -12.38 -5.29 -7.36
CA GLY A 53 -11.91 -6.36 -6.50
C GLY A 53 -13.01 -6.92 -5.60
N ILE A 54 -13.88 -6.05 -5.07
CA ILE A 54 -15.03 -6.48 -4.27
C ILE A 54 -16.00 -7.26 -5.16
N TRP A 55 -16.35 -6.73 -6.33
CA TRP A 55 -17.20 -7.43 -7.29
C TRP A 55 -16.63 -8.81 -7.68
N PHE A 56 -15.32 -8.89 -7.95
CA PHE A 56 -14.65 -10.16 -8.22
C PHE A 56 -14.78 -11.13 -7.05
N ASP A 57 -14.68 -10.68 -5.80
CA ASP A 57 -14.86 -11.57 -4.64
C ASP A 57 -16.27 -12.16 -4.59
N HIS A 58 -17.30 -11.37 -4.92
CA HIS A 58 -18.67 -11.88 -5.06
C HIS A 58 -18.85 -12.83 -6.24
N MET A 59 -18.22 -12.56 -7.38
CA MET A 59 -18.18 -13.50 -8.51
C MET A 59 -17.55 -14.84 -8.10
N VAL A 60 -16.45 -14.79 -7.35
CA VAL A 60 -15.79 -16.02 -6.87
C VAL A 60 -16.63 -16.77 -5.85
N ALA A 61 -17.30 -16.08 -4.94
CA ALA A 61 -18.22 -16.72 -4.01
C ALA A 61 -19.33 -17.47 -4.77
N ALA A 62 -19.95 -16.82 -5.76
CA ALA A 62 -20.99 -17.44 -6.59
C ALA A 62 -20.45 -18.63 -7.43
N LEU A 63 -19.19 -18.58 -7.86
CA LEU A 63 -18.55 -19.69 -8.55
C LEU A 63 -18.24 -20.86 -7.62
N VAL A 64 -17.75 -20.59 -6.41
CA VAL A 64 -17.47 -21.62 -5.39
C VAL A 64 -18.76 -22.37 -5.05
N GLU A 65 -19.89 -21.68 -4.91
CA GLU A 65 -21.20 -22.31 -4.70
C GLU A 65 -21.62 -23.26 -5.84
N ARG A 66 -21.17 -23.01 -7.07
CA ARG A 66 -21.57 -23.76 -8.27
C ARG A 66 -20.59 -24.85 -8.67
N LEU A 67 -19.30 -24.61 -8.48
CA LEU A 67 -18.21 -25.43 -9.00
C LEU A 67 -17.35 -26.06 -7.89
N GLY A 68 -17.49 -25.60 -6.65
CA GLY A 68 -16.65 -25.99 -5.52
C GLY A 68 -15.39 -25.15 -5.37
N ASP A 69 -14.63 -25.42 -4.30
CA ASP A 69 -13.53 -24.58 -3.82
C ASP A 69 -12.37 -24.41 -4.81
N TRP A 70 -12.12 -25.38 -5.70
CA TRP A 70 -11.02 -25.33 -6.67
C TRP A 70 -11.04 -24.06 -7.52
N VAL A 71 -12.22 -23.53 -7.79
CA VAL A 71 -12.37 -22.40 -8.72
C VAL A 71 -11.66 -21.16 -8.21
N VAL A 72 -11.42 -20.97 -6.90
CA VAL A 72 -10.64 -19.82 -6.39
C VAL A 72 -9.25 -19.69 -7.02
N GLY A 73 -8.73 -20.80 -7.56
CA GLY A 73 -7.50 -20.87 -8.32
C GLY A 73 -7.50 -20.09 -9.65
N TRP A 74 -8.65 -19.73 -10.23
CA TRP A 74 -8.71 -19.07 -11.55
C TRP A 74 -7.92 -17.75 -11.62
N ARG A 75 -7.71 -17.09 -10.48
CA ARG A 75 -6.93 -15.84 -10.36
C ARG A 75 -5.42 -16.08 -10.43
N TYR A 76 -5.01 -17.34 -10.37
CA TYR A 76 -3.62 -17.75 -10.30
C TYR A 76 -3.19 -18.37 -11.63
N THR A 77 -2.05 -17.93 -12.11
CA THR A 77 -1.30 -18.59 -13.18
C THR A 77 0.08 -18.96 -12.67
N LEU A 78 0.79 -19.80 -13.42
CA LEU A 78 2.12 -20.27 -13.08
C LEU A 78 3.09 -19.93 -14.21
N GLU A 79 4.19 -19.26 -13.86
CA GLU A 79 5.26 -18.92 -14.79
C GLU A 79 6.58 -19.53 -14.32
N MET A 80 7.33 -20.18 -15.22
CA MET A 80 8.66 -20.71 -14.90
C MET A 80 9.73 -19.65 -15.14
N ARG A 81 10.31 -19.10 -14.07
CA ARG A 81 11.31 -18.02 -14.14
C ARG A 81 12.68 -18.45 -13.63
N ASP A 82 13.73 -17.91 -14.25
CA ASP A 82 15.09 -18.05 -13.77
C ASP A 82 15.33 -17.13 -12.58
N HIS A 83 15.80 -17.71 -11.48
CA HIS A 83 16.17 -16.99 -10.28
C HIS A 83 17.66 -17.19 -10.01
N GLU A 84 18.38 -16.09 -9.84
CA GLU A 84 19.81 -16.11 -9.55
C GLU A 84 20.09 -16.98 -8.31
N GLY A 85 21.06 -17.89 -8.42
CA GLY A 85 21.43 -18.84 -7.38
C GLY A 85 20.44 -19.99 -7.11
N ARG A 86 19.28 -20.02 -7.78
CA ARG A 86 18.22 -21.03 -7.56
C ARG A 86 17.74 -21.74 -8.83
N GLY A 87 18.21 -21.30 -10.00
CA GLY A 87 17.80 -21.87 -11.28
C GLY A 87 16.35 -21.53 -11.63
N ARG A 88 15.73 -22.33 -12.50
CA ARG A 88 14.37 -22.08 -12.97
C ARG A 88 13.34 -22.62 -11.99
N ILE A 89 12.55 -21.74 -11.38
CA ILE A 89 11.54 -22.09 -10.37
C ILE A 89 10.13 -21.66 -10.83
N PRO A 90 9.07 -22.38 -10.43
CA PRO A 90 7.71 -21.96 -10.67
C PRO A 90 7.35 -20.76 -9.79
N VAL A 91 6.75 -19.74 -10.39
CA VAL A 91 6.27 -18.52 -9.74
C VAL A 91 4.77 -18.43 -9.94
N TRP A 92 4.03 -18.36 -8.82
CA TRP A 92 2.59 -18.15 -8.86
C TRP A 92 2.31 -16.66 -9.03
N LEU A 93 1.60 -16.32 -10.10
CA LEU A 93 1.18 -14.95 -10.37
C LEU A 93 -0.29 -14.82 -10.06
N THR A 94 -0.66 -13.79 -9.31
CA THR A 94 -2.07 -13.41 -9.16
C THR A 94 -2.36 -12.26 -10.12
N SER A 95 -3.34 -12.46 -11.00
CA SER A 95 -3.83 -11.42 -11.90
C SER A 95 -5.32 -11.24 -11.71
N LEU A 96 -5.75 -10.00 -11.47
CA LEU A 96 -7.14 -9.61 -11.53
C LEU A 96 -7.36 -8.89 -12.86
N PRO A 97 -8.25 -9.36 -13.73
CA PRO A 97 -8.49 -8.68 -14.99
C PRO A 97 -9.05 -7.28 -14.71
N MET A 98 -8.54 -6.27 -15.42
CA MET A 98 -9.17 -4.95 -15.42
C MET A 98 -10.61 -5.06 -15.92
N VAL A 99 -11.52 -4.34 -15.28
CA VAL A 99 -12.90 -4.23 -15.76
C VAL A 99 -12.90 -3.30 -16.96
N THR A 100 -13.10 -3.89 -18.14
CA THR A 100 -13.15 -3.19 -19.43
C THR A 100 -14.61 -3.05 -19.87
N THR A 101 -15.08 -3.91 -20.78
CA THR A 101 -16.50 -4.03 -21.11
C THR A 101 -17.11 -5.21 -20.35
N PRO A 102 -18.45 -5.25 -20.16
CA PRO A 102 -19.11 -6.40 -19.59
C PRO A 102 -18.73 -7.72 -20.25
N ASP A 103 -18.83 -7.81 -21.58
CA ASP A 103 -18.56 -9.06 -22.29
C ASP A 103 -17.10 -9.48 -22.20
N ASP A 104 -16.15 -8.57 -22.43
CA ASP A 104 -14.71 -8.88 -22.33
C ASP A 104 -14.32 -9.31 -20.90
N THR A 105 -14.86 -8.63 -19.88
CA THR A 105 -14.57 -8.97 -18.47
C THR A 105 -15.09 -10.36 -18.11
N LEU A 106 -16.33 -10.69 -18.51
CA LEU A 106 -16.94 -12.00 -18.25
C LEU A 106 -16.28 -13.12 -19.06
N ASP A 107 -15.91 -12.85 -20.31
CA ASP A 107 -15.18 -13.82 -21.14
C ASP A 107 -13.78 -14.08 -20.61
N ARG A 108 -13.06 -13.07 -20.12
CA ARG A 108 -11.76 -13.25 -19.43
C ARG A 108 -11.88 -14.08 -18.17
N LEU A 109 -12.94 -13.87 -17.39
CA LEU A 109 -13.19 -14.67 -16.19
C LEU A 109 -13.43 -16.14 -16.55
N ALA A 110 -14.29 -16.41 -17.55
CA ALA A 110 -14.54 -17.76 -18.02
C ALA A 110 -13.27 -18.43 -18.57
N THR A 111 -12.48 -17.71 -19.37
CA THR A 111 -11.17 -18.16 -19.86
C THR A 111 -10.20 -18.47 -18.72
N GLY A 112 -10.17 -17.63 -17.67
CA GLY A 112 -9.33 -17.87 -16.49
C GLY A 112 -9.68 -19.16 -15.75
N ILE A 113 -10.97 -19.48 -15.62
CA ILE A 113 -11.43 -20.74 -15.02
C ILE A 113 -10.99 -21.96 -15.85
N VAL A 114 -11.19 -21.89 -17.18
CA VAL A 114 -10.78 -22.96 -18.10
C VAL A 114 -9.27 -23.16 -18.04
N ALA A 115 -8.49 -22.07 -18.11
CA ALA A 115 -7.03 -22.13 -18.06
C ALA A 115 -6.52 -22.73 -16.74
N PHE A 116 -7.17 -22.40 -15.61
CA PHE A 116 -6.81 -22.99 -14.33
C PHE A 116 -7.14 -24.49 -14.26
N HIS A 117 -8.27 -24.91 -14.83
CA HIS A 117 -8.58 -26.34 -14.96
C HIS A 117 -7.58 -27.07 -15.88
N GLU A 118 -7.22 -26.49 -17.01
CA GLU A 118 -6.20 -27.07 -17.91
C GLU A 118 -4.84 -27.19 -17.21
N LEU A 119 -4.46 -26.20 -16.41
CA LEU A 119 -3.26 -26.25 -15.58
C LEU A 119 -3.33 -27.40 -14.57
N THR A 120 -4.46 -27.61 -13.88
CA THR A 120 -4.56 -28.74 -12.94
C THR A 120 -4.56 -30.08 -13.68
N VAL A 121 -5.12 -30.18 -14.88
CA VAL A 121 -4.99 -31.36 -15.76
C VAL A 121 -3.53 -31.60 -16.16
N GLU A 122 -2.80 -30.57 -16.56
CA GLU A 122 -1.37 -30.68 -16.88
C GLU A 122 -0.57 -31.16 -15.67
N LEU A 123 -0.84 -30.61 -14.48
CA LEU A 123 -0.19 -31.05 -13.24
C LEU A 123 -0.54 -32.49 -12.86
N ALA A 124 -1.78 -32.94 -13.13
CA ALA A 124 -2.25 -34.29 -12.84
C ALA A 124 -1.70 -35.35 -13.81
N THR A 125 -1.57 -35.00 -15.09
CA THR A 125 -1.25 -35.92 -16.19
C THR A 125 0.19 -35.82 -16.69
N GLY A 126 0.88 -34.73 -16.35
CA GLY A 126 2.24 -34.47 -16.75
C GLY A 126 3.19 -35.59 -16.31
N THR A 127 4.02 -36.07 -17.24
CA THR A 127 5.17 -36.93 -16.92
C THR A 127 6.00 -36.25 -15.82
N PRO A 128 6.58 -36.96 -14.83
CA PRO A 128 7.27 -36.39 -13.66
C PRO A 128 8.41 -35.36 -13.93
N GLY A 129 8.72 -35.02 -15.18
CA GLY A 129 9.89 -34.25 -15.56
C GLY A 129 9.80 -32.73 -15.48
N ARG A 130 8.61 -32.10 -15.42
CA ARG A 130 8.54 -30.61 -15.37
C ARG A 130 8.31 -30.02 -13.97
N PHE A 131 7.55 -30.70 -13.12
CA PHE A 131 7.28 -30.25 -11.74
C PHE A 131 7.76 -31.23 -10.66
N ALA A 132 7.88 -32.53 -10.94
CA ALA A 132 8.16 -33.53 -9.90
C ALA A 132 9.64 -33.64 -9.48
N ALA A 133 10.57 -32.97 -10.17
CA ALA A 133 11.94 -32.84 -9.66
C ALA A 133 12.00 -31.98 -8.38
N ALA A 134 10.96 -31.19 -8.09
CA ALA A 134 10.87 -30.33 -6.90
C ALA A 134 9.53 -30.39 -6.14
N ALA A 135 8.46 -30.93 -6.73
CA ALA A 135 7.14 -31.02 -6.09
C ALA A 135 6.93 -32.42 -5.47
N PRO A 136 6.45 -32.51 -4.22
CA PRO A 136 6.14 -33.79 -3.59
C PRO A 136 4.89 -34.40 -4.28
N GLY A 137 4.72 -35.73 -4.25
CA GLY A 137 3.66 -36.46 -4.97
C GLY A 137 2.21 -35.99 -4.65
N PRO A 138 1.18 -36.49 -5.38
CA PRO A 138 -0.22 -36.05 -5.24
C PRO A 138 -0.75 -36.13 -3.80
N ASP A 139 -0.29 -37.10 -3.00
CA ASP A 139 -0.66 -37.24 -1.57
C ASP A 139 -0.01 -36.21 -0.63
N THR A 140 0.85 -35.35 -1.18
CA THR A 140 1.67 -34.35 -0.46
C THR A 140 1.62 -32.95 -1.10
N TRP A 141 0.86 -32.78 -2.18
CA TRP A 141 0.69 -31.47 -2.80
C TRP A 141 -0.20 -30.60 -1.94
N GLN A 142 0.32 -29.42 -1.60
CA GLN A 142 -0.41 -28.28 -1.08
C GLN A 142 -0.13 -27.12 -2.02
N ALA A 143 -1.08 -26.21 -2.18
CA ALA A 143 -0.83 -24.91 -2.79
C ALA A 143 0.13 -24.10 -1.88
N VAL A 144 1.43 -24.44 -1.89
CA VAL A 144 2.39 -23.77 -1.01
C VAL A 144 2.65 -22.39 -1.57
N ARG A 145 2.08 -21.38 -0.90
CA ARG A 145 2.46 -19.97 -1.08
C ARG A 145 3.82 -19.76 -0.43
N ALA A 146 4.90 -20.09 -1.14
CA ALA A 146 6.25 -19.83 -0.66
C ALA A 146 6.46 -18.31 -0.46
N PRO A 147 6.95 -17.86 0.71
CA PRO A 147 7.27 -16.45 0.94
C PRO A 147 8.21 -15.91 -0.15
N GLY A 148 7.84 -14.81 -0.79
CA GLY A 148 8.63 -14.16 -1.85
C GLY A 148 8.45 -14.71 -3.27
N ILE A 149 7.57 -15.68 -3.51
CA ILE A 149 7.31 -16.28 -4.85
C ILE A 149 5.94 -15.85 -5.41
N THR A 150 5.16 -15.06 -4.66
CA THR A 150 3.93 -14.44 -5.19
C THR A 150 4.24 -13.06 -5.71
N GLN A 151 3.99 -12.84 -7.00
CA GLN A 151 3.97 -11.49 -7.57
C GLN A 151 2.53 -11.08 -7.89
N TYR A 152 2.17 -9.88 -7.45
CA TYR A 152 0.99 -9.20 -7.96
C TYR A 152 1.37 -8.56 -9.29
N VAL A 153 0.76 -9.04 -10.37
CA VAL A 153 0.89 -8.45 -11.69
C VAL A 153 -0.41 -7.68 -11.93
N GLY A 154 -0.37 -6.39 -11.63
CA GLY A 154 -1.48 -5.49 -11.87
C GLY A 154 -0.96 -4.09 -12.12
N ASP A 155 -1.37 -3.50 -13.25
CA ASP A 155 -1.23 -2.07 -13.53
C ASP A 155 -2.26 -1.31 -12.68
N TRP A 156 -2.16 -1.42 -11.36
CA TRP A 156 -3.03 -0.68 -10.48
C TRP A 156 -2.75 0.80 -10.69
N PRO A 157 -3.78 1.63 -10.90
CA PRO A 157 -3.58 3.07 -10.97
C PRO A 157 -2.90 3.53 -9.66
N PRO A 158 -2.03 4.56 -9.73
CA PRO A 158 -1.45 5.12 -8.53
C PRO A 158 -2.56 5.53 -7.56
N PRO A 159 -2.27 5.54 -6.24
CA PRO A 159 -3.24 6.01 -5.25
C PRO A 159 -3.70 7.43 -5.62
N ARG A 160 -4.98 7.74 -5.34
CA ARG A 160 -5.60 9.05 -5.66
C ARG A 160 -4.84 10.21 -5.02
N VAL A 161 -4.30 9.96 -3.84
CA VAL A 161 -3.46 10.90 -3.10
C VAL A 161 -2.08 10.25 -2.93
N PRO A 162 -0.98 10.97 -3.23
CA PRO A 162 0.37 10.44 -3.05
C PRO A 162 0.63 10.06 -1.58
N HIS A 163 1.64 9.23 -1.34
CA HIS A 163 2.11 9.03 0.02
C HIS A 163 3.00 10.21 0.45
N PRO A 164 2.98 10.68 1.72
CA PRO A 164 3.83 11.79 2.15
C PRO A 164 5.32 11.61 1.85
N THR A 165 5.82 10.37 1.90
CA THR A 165 7.22 10.02 1.56
C THR A 165 7.60 10.28 0.10
N SER A 166 6.61 10.50 -0.77
CA SER A 166 6.83 10.81 -2.21
C SER A 166 6.79 12.31 -2.51
N LEU A 167 6.46 13.16 -1.54
CA LEU A 167 6.42 14.60 -1.70
C LEU A 167 7.79 15.22 -1.51
N THR A 168 8.04 16.32 -2.22
CA THR A 168 9.23 17.17 -2.07
C THR A 168 9.03 18.20 -0.96
N TRP A 169 10.10 18.85 -0.48
CA TRP A 169 9.94 19.97 0.46
C TRP A 169 9.13 21.10 -0.18
N ALA A 170 9.34 21.39 -1.46
CA ALA A 170 8.54 22.37 -2.19
C ALA A 170 7.03 22.05 -2.22
N ASP A 171 6.64 20.77 -2.15
CA ASP A 171 5.24 20.36 -2.07
C ASP A 171 4.63 20.59 -0.69
N VAL A 172 5.41 20.40 0.38
CA VAL A 172 4.93 20.40 1.78
C VAL A 172 5.25 21.66 2.57
N ASP A 173 6.19 22.50 2.14
CA ASP A 173 6.57 23.72 2.86
C ASP A 173 5.37 24.66 2.98
N VAL A 174 4.88 24.86 4.19
CA VAL A 174 3.71 25.70 4.48
C VAL A 174 4.05 27.19 4.54
N THR A 175 5.34 27.54 4.53
CA THR A 175 5.80 28.92 4.65
C THR A 175 5.29 29.75 3.48
N GLY A 176 4.57 30.84 3.79
CA GLY A 176 4.04 31.75 2.79
C GLY A 176 2.84 31.22 1.99
N ARG A 177 2.27 30.05 2.35
CA ARG A 177 0.99 29.59 1.80
C ARG A 177 -0.16 30.33 2.45
N ASP A 178 -1.18 30.66 1.65
CA ASP A 178 -2.45 31.19 2.17
C ASP A 178 -3.28 30.02 2.73
N PHE A 179 -3.19 29.84 4.05
CA PHE A 179 -3.94 28.83 4.78
C PHE A 179 -4.67 29.48 5.95
N ASP A 180 -5.99 29.34 5.97
CA ASP A 180 -6.83 29.75 7.09
C ASP A 180 -7.38 28.51 7.82
N PRO A 181 -6.83 28.18 9.01
CA PRO A 181 -7.31 27.08 9.86
C PRO A 181 -8.81 27.11 10.13
N ALA A 182 -9.44 28.30 10.16
CA ALA A 182 -10.86 28.44 10.45
C ALA A 182 -11.76 27.87 9.33
N THR A 183 -11.21 27.67 8.13
CA THR A 183 -11.97 27.09 6.99
C THR A 183 -12.04 25.57 7.03
N VAL A 184 -11.10 24.89 7.72
CA VAL A 184 -10.95 23.42 7.71
C VAL A 184 -12.22 22.70 8.17
N PRO A 185 -12.89 23.09 9.28
CA PRO A 185 -14.10 22.41 9.72
C PRO A 185 -15.22 22.40 8.67
N GLY A 186 -15.43 23.53 7.99
CA GLY A 186 -16.48 23.65 6.98
C GLY A 186 -16.22 22.78 5.75
N VAL A 187 -14.97 22.73 5.30
CA VAL A 187 -14.55 21.91 4.15
C VAL A 187 -14.68 20.42 4.46
N VAL A 188 -14.14 19.99 5.60
CA VAL A 188 -14.20 18.58 6.02
C VAL A 188 -15.64 18.13 6.23
N ALA A 189 -16.47 18.93 6.91
CA ALA A 189 -17.88 18.60 7.12
C ALA A 189 -18.63 18.42 5.79
N ALA A 190 -18.37 19.28 4.81
CA ALA A 190 -18.97 19.17 3.48
C ALA A 190 -18.56 17.87 2.76
N LEU A 191 -17.27 17.49 2.82
CA LEU A 191 -16.76 16.27 2.19
C LEU A 191 -17.32 15.00 2.86
N VAL A 192 -17.36 14.98 4.20
CA VAL A 192 -17.93 13.88 4.98
C VAL A 192 -19.43 13.76 4.70
N ALA A 193 -20.17 14.87 4.56
CA ALA A 193 -21.61 14.85 4.26
C ALA A 193 -21.92 14.48 2.79
N ALA A 194 -20.99 14.72 1.86
CA ALA A 194 -21.18 14.43 0.44
C ALA A 194 -21.10 12.93 0.09
N SER A 195 -20.68 12.08 1.04
CA SER A 195 -20.50 10.65 0.83
C SER A 195 -21.00 9.85 2.02
N GLU A 196 -21.59 8.69 1.76
CA GLU A 196 -22.00 7.78 2.84
C GLU A 196 -20.76 7.17 3.49
N ILE A 197 -20.63 7.34 4.80
CA ILE A 197 -19.54 6.76 5.58
C ILE A 197 -19.74 5.24 5.62
N PRO A 198 -18.78 4.42 5.14
CA PRO A 198 -18.92 2.97 5.19
C PRO A 198 -19.01 2.46 6.63
N ASP A 199 -19.79 1.40 6.83
CA ASP A 199 -19.89 0.77 8.14
C ASP A 199 -18.56 0.16 8.60
N ARG A 200 -18.38 0.02 9.91
CA ARG A 200 -17.17 -0.59 10.47
C ARG A 200 -16.95 -2.02 9.95
N ASP A 201 -18.01 -2.76 9.66
CA ASP A 201 -17.94 -4.14 9.18
C ASP A 201 -17.87 -4.25 7.65
N ASP A 202 -17.88 -3.14 6.93
CA ASP A 202 -17.75 -3.14 5.48
C ASP A 202 -16.37 -3.56 5.01
N ASP A 203 -16.27 -3.95 3.75
CA ASP A 203 -15.01 -4.27 3.11
C ASP A 203 -13.98 -3.14 3.30
N SER A 204 -12.76 -3.48 3.72
CA SER A 204 -11.70 -2.50 3.95
C SER A 204 -11.37 -1.68 2.69
N ARG A 205 -11.63 -2.24 1.50
CA ARG A 205 -11.48 -1.53 0.23
C ARG A 205 -12.50 -0.41 0.07
N LEU A 206 -13.74 -0.56 0.56
CA LEU A 206 -14.72 0.54 0.57
C LEU A 206 -14.30 1.64 1.54
N ARG A 207 -13.86 1.24 2.74
CA ARG A 207 -13.36 2.16 3.78
C ARG A 207 -12.16 2.98 3.28
N GLY A 208 -11.20 2.32 2.63
CA GLY A 208 -10.06 2.98 2.00
C GLY A 208 -10.45 3.88 0.83
N LEU A 209 -11.41 3.47 -0.01
CA LEU A 209 -11.92 4.31 -1.10
C LEU A 209 -12.57 5.59 -0.57
N TRP A 210 -13.41 5.48 0.46
CA TRP A 210 -14.03 6.64 1.10
C TRP A 210 -12.98 7.59 1.66
N LEU A 211 -11.98 7.08 2.38
CA LEU A 211 -10.89 7.91 2.92
C LEU A 211 -10.09 8.62 1.84
N ASP A 212 -9.86 7.97 0.69
CA ASP A 212 -9.16 8.60 -0.42
C ASP A 212 -9.98 9.68 -1.10
N ILE A 213 -11.30 9.51 -1.22
CA ILE A 213 -12.20 10.55 -1.74
C ILE A 213 -12.20 11.78 -0.83
N VAL A 214 -12.25 11.57 0.49
CA VAL A 214 -12.17 12.68 1.45
C VAL A 214 -10.79 13.35 1.38
N ALA A 215 -9.71 12.56 1.36
CA ALA A 215 -8.35 13.11 1.26
C ALA A 215 -8.14 13.88 -0.05
N GLU A 216 -8.64 13.38 -1.18
CA GLU A 216 -8.61 14.04 -2.49
C GLU A 216 -9.31 15.41 -2.42
N GLY A 217 -10.51 15.49 -1.84
CA GLY A 217 -11.21 16.77 -1.67
C GLY A 217 -10.49 17.78 -0.76
N ILE A 218 -9.78 17.32 0.27
CA ILE A 218 -8.95 18.19 1.13
C ILE A 218 -7.73 18.70 0.34
N VAL A 219 -7.08 17.81 -0.43
CA VAL A 219 -5.93 18.16 -1.29
C VAL A 219 -6.34 19.11 -2.41
N GLU A 220 -7.50 18.92 -3.04
CA GLU A 220 -8.04 19.85 -4.04
C GLU A 220 -8.23 21.26 -3.46
N ARG A 221 -8.63 21.35 -2.17
CA ARG A 221 -8.89 22.63 -1.52
C ARG A 221 -7.64 23.35 -1.02
N TYR A 222 -6.69 22.62 -0.43
CA TYR A 222 -5.54 23.18 0.28
C TYR A 222 -4.20 22.94 -0.41
N GLY A 223 -4.16 22.06 -1.40
CA GLY A 223 -2.97 21.67 -2.14
C GLY A 223 -2.27 20.42 -1.59
N PRO A 224 -1.19 19.97 -2.25
CA PRO A 224 -0.52 18.70 -1.95
C PRO A 224 0.03 18.58 -0.52
N TRP A 225 0.40 19.70 0.12
CA TRP A 225 1.01 19.68 1.44
C TRP A 225 0.16 18.93 2.47
N VAL A 226 -1.16 18.98 2.37
CA VAL A 226 -2.08 18.42 3.38
C VAL A 226 -2.12 16.89 3.40
N THR A 227 -1.55 16.23 2.39
CA THR A 227 -1.54 14.77 2.19
C THR A 227 -1.10 13.96 3.42
N GLY A 228 -0.25 14.52 4.28
CA GLY A 228 0.23 13.86 5.49
C GLY A 228 -0.74 13.79 6.66
N TRP A 229 -1.96 14.34 6.56
CA TRP A 229 -2.92 14.32 7.68
C TRP A 229 -3.29 12.92 8.19
N ARG A 230 -3.17 11.86 7.35
CA ARG A 230 -3.40 10.46 7.77
C ARG A 230 -2.14 9.74 8.25
N TRP A 231 -1.00 10.43 8.33
CA TRP A 231 0.27 9.82 8.67
C TRP A 231 0.41 9.64 10.18
N SER A 232 -0.20 8.56 10.66
CA SER A 232 -0.38 8.26 12.08
C SER A 232 0.89 7.77 12.78
N VAL A 233 1.06 8.13 14.06
CA VAL A 233 2.16 7.68 14.94
C VAL A 233 2.37 6.15 14.99
N GLY A 234 1.28 5.38 15.13
CA GLY A 234 1.34 3.92 15.22
C GLY A 234 1.06 3.19 13.90
N GLU A 235 0.61 1.93 14.01
CA GLU A 235 0.14 1.03 12.94
C GLU A 235 -1.17 1.48 12.24
N GLY A 236 -1.36 2.78 12.09
CA GLY A 236 -2.51 3.37 11.44
C GLY A 236 -2.38 3.42 9.91
N ASP A 237 -3.15 4.28 9.26
CA ASP A 237 -3.36 4.23 7.79
C ASP A 237 -2.06 4.34 6.97
N PHE A 238 -1.13 5.22 7.37
CA PHE A 238 0.15 5.44 6.67
C PHE A 238 1.39 5.17 7.52
N ASP A 239 1.19 4.64 8.72
CA ASP A 239 2.22 4.05 9.60
C ASP A 239 3.44 4.93 9.98
N GLY A 240 3.70 5.09 11.28
CA GLY A 240 4.93 5.73 11.80
C GLY A 240 5.10 7.21 11.47
N GLY A 241 4.00 7.94 11.23
CA GLY A 241 4.00 9.37 10.97
C GLY A 241 3.81 10.24 12.21
N PRO A 242 3.76 11.57 12.07
CA PRO A 242 3.72 12.47 13.22
C PRO A 242 2.31 12.76 13.73
N VAL A 243 1.23 12.29 13.09
CA VAL A 243 -0.14 12.67 13.45
C VAL A 243 -0.69 11.73 14.53
N GLY A 244 -0.98 12.26 15.72
CA GLY A 244 -1.54 11.49 16.84
C GLY A 244 -3.07 11.52 16.91
N SER A 245 -3.71 12.55 16.36
CA SER A 245 -5.18 12.69 16.33
C SER A 245 -5.88 11.79 15.31
N TRP A 246 -5.10 11.11 14.45
CA TRP A 246 -5.57 10.08 13.52
C TRP A 246 -4.84 8.76 13.75
N CYS A 247 -5.58 7.66 13.70
CA CYS A 247 -5.02 6.31 13.76
C CYS A 247 -5.37 5.57 12.47
N CYS A 248 -6.57 4.99 12.42
CA CYS A 248 -7.07 4.27 11.25
C CYS A 248 -8.59 4.41 11.18
N PHE A 249 -9.17 4.01 10.04
CA PHE A 249 -10.62 4.04 9.87
C PHE A 249 -11.38 3.48 11.08
N GLY A 250 -10.98 2.31 11.59
CA GLY A 250 -11.70 1.60 12.65
C GLY A 250 -11.69 2.29 14.02
N HIS A 251 -10.78 3.24 14.25
CA HIS A 251 -10.67 3.99 15.51
C HIS A 251 -11.08 5.45 15.37
N SER A 252 -10.89 6.04 14.19
CA SER A 252 -11.09 7.48 13.97
C SER A 252 -12.42 7.79 13.27
N VAL A 253 -13.07 6.82 12.62
CA VAL A 253 -14.35 7.01 11.92
C VAL A 253 -15.50 6.43 12.73
N SER A 254 -16.50 7.28 13.00
CA SER A 254 -17.73 6.89 13.73
C SER A 254 -18.95 7.67 13.24
N THR A 255 -19.43 8.69 13.97
CA THR A 255 -20.48 9.59 13.48
C THR A 255 -19.88 10.63 12.52
N PRO A 256 -20.67 11.25 11.63
CA PRO A 256 -20.17 12.33 10.77
C PRO A 256 -19.48 13.46 11.54
N GLU A 257 -20.02 13.86 12.70
CA GLU A 257 -19.49 14.94 13.52
C GLU A 257 -18.16 14.56 14.17
N ALA A 258 -18.09 13.37 14.79
CA ALA A 258 -16.86 12.88 15.42
C ALA A 258 -15.76 12.63 14.38
N THR A 259 -16.14 12.08 13.22
CA THR A 259 -15.23 11.86 12.09
C THR A 259 -14.70 13.19 11.55
N THR A 260 -15.58 14.19 11.38
CA THR A 260 -15.18 15.54 10.97
C THR A 260 -14.19 16.14 11.96
N ALA A 261 -14.47 16.06 13.27
CA ALA A 261 -13.58 16.58 14.30
C ALA A 261 -12.21 15.90 14.29
N ALA A 262 -12.15 14.58 14.11
CA ALA A 262 -10.90 13.83 14.02
C ALA A 262 -10.06 14.25 12.80
N ILE A 263 -10.69 14.37 11.63
CA ILE A 263 -9.98 14.80 10.41
C ILE A 263 -9.50 16.26 10.53
N VAL A 264 -10.32 17.15 11.10
CA VAL A 264 -9.91 18.55 11.35
C VAL A 264 -8.69 18.60 12.26
N ALA A 265 -8.71 17.89 13.39
CA ALA A 265 -7.58 17.82 14.31
C ALA A 265 -6.32 17.31 13.60
N ALA A 266 -6.45 16.27 12.79
CA ALA A 266 -5.35 15.66 12.05
C ALA A 266 -4.73 16.59 10.99
N VAL A 267 -5.55 17.36 10.27
CA VAL A 267 -5.08 18.35 9.29
C VAL A 267 -4.31 19.48 9.98
N LEU A 268 -4.83 20.00 11.09
CA LEU A 268 -4.17 21.07 11.84
C LEU A 268 -2.88 20.60 12.51
N GLU A 269 -2.91 19.40 13.08
CA GLU A 269 -1.74 18.76 13.69
C GLU A 269 -0.61 18.52 12.67
N TRP A 270 -0.98 18.09 11.46
CA TRP A 270 -0.04 17.94 10.36
C TRP A 270 0.54 19.27 9.89
N HIS A 271 -0.28 20.32 9.78
CA HIS A 271 0.18 21.67 9.50
C HIS A 271 1.19 22.16 10.54
N ASP A 272 0.89 22.00 11.82
CA ASP A 272 1.77 22.46 12.91
C ASP A 272 3.11 21.71 12.91
N PHE A 273 3.10 20.42 12.56
CA PHE A 273 4.34 19.67 12.35
C PHE A 273 5.18 20.24 11.20
N LEU A 274 4.57 20.57 10.06
CA LEU A 274 5.29 21.16 8.93
C LEU A 274 5.82 22.57 9.24
N ALA A 275 5.08 23.37 10.00
CA ALA A 275 5.52 24.68 10.47
C ALA A 275 6.73 24.56 11.43
N ASP A 276 6.70 23.62 12.39
CA ASP A 276 7.84 23.34 13.28
C ASP A 276 9.07 22.87 12.48
N LEU A 277 8.89 22.07 11.43
CA LEU A 277 9.99 21.67 10.55
C LEU A 277 10.58 22.87 9.80
N ALA A 278 9.76 23.76 9.26
CA ALA A 278 10.23 24.95 8.56
C ALA A 278 11.07 25.85 9.49
N GLU A 279 10.60 26.10 10.72
CA GLU A 279 11.36 26.85 11.72
C GLU A 279 12.72 26.20 12.07
N ARG A 280 12.76 24.87 12.11
CA ARG A 280 14.02 24.13 12.33
C ARG A 280 14.93 24.23 11.12
N PHE A 281 14.40 24.14 9.91
CA PHE A 281 15.20 24.27 8.69
C PHE A 281 15.83 25.66 8.62
N ASP A 282 15.08 26.72 8.89
CA ASP A 282 15.59 28.10 8.97
C ASP A 282 16.72 28.27 9.99
N ARG A 283 16.72 27.49 11.08
CA ARG A 283 17.78 27.53 12.09
C ARG A 283 19.10 26.91 11.61
N PHE A 284 19.03 25.92 10.74
CA PHE A 284 20.20 25.15 10.28
C PHE A 284 20.65 25.52 8.87
N LEU A 285 19.82 26.21 8.10
CA LEU A 285 20.13 26.64 6.74
C LEU A 285 20.58 28.11 6.69
N PRO A 286 21.47 28.47 5.74
CA PRO A 286 22.20 27.56 4.85
C PRO A 286 23.31 26.80 5.61
N VAL A 287 23.58 25.57 5.18
CA VAL A 287 24.73 24.80 5.71
C VAL A 287 26.01 25.23 4.97
N PRO A 288 27.08 25.65 5.68
CA PRO A 288 28.35 26.00 5.04
C PRO A 288 28.99 24.83 4.28
N ASP A 289 29.61 25.12 3.14
CA ASP A 289 30.34 24.12 2.36
C ASP A 289 31.57 23.60 3.11
N GLY A 290 31.77 22.28 3.07
CA GLY A 290 32.99 21.62 3.55
C GLY A 290 33.15 21.51 5.07
N ASP A 291 32.19 21.98 5.86
CA ASP A 291 32.17 21.79 7.32
C ASP A 291 31.15 20.70 7.72
N PRO A 292 31.58 19.55 8.27
CA PRO A 292 30.66 18.51 8.69
C PRO A 292 29.87 18.88 9.96
N GLU A 293 30.38 19.74 10.85
CA GLU A 293 29.75 19.97 12.16
C GLU A 293 28.31 20.53 12.08
N PRO A 294 28.00 21.52 11.21
CA PRO A 294 26.62 21.99 11.02
C PRO A 294 25.67 20.91 10.50
N TRP A 295 26.14 20.03 9.60
CA TRP A 295 25.37 18.88 9.12
C TRP A 295 25.06 17.90 10.25
N GLU A 296 26.06 17.54 11.05
CA GLU A 296 25.87 16.63 12.18
C GLU A 296 24.83 17.17 13.16
N ARG A 297 24.94 18.45 13.49
CA ARG A 297 24.03 19.11 14.44
C ARG A 297 22.61 19.14 13.91
N ALA A 298 22.41 19.49 12.64
CA ALA A 298 21.09 19.54 12.01
C ALA A 298 20.46 18.15 11.98
N VAL A 299 21.19 17.14 11.50
CA VAL A 299 20.69 15.77 11.37
C VAL A 299 20.35 15.15 12.71
N ALA A 300 21.24 15.26 13.72
CA ALA A 300 20.95 14.75 15.05
C ALA A 300 19.70 15.41 15.65
N HIS A 301 19.52 16.71 15.44
CA HIS A 301 18.37 17.45 15.93
C HIS A 301 17.07 17.03 15.23
N LEU A 302 17.08 16.86 13.91
CA LEU A 302 15.91 16.44 13.14
C LEU A 302 15.50 14.99 13.48
N ILE A 303 16.47 14.08 13.62
CA ILE A 303 16.20 12.69 14.01
C ILE A 303 15.53 12.64 15.38
N THR A 304 16.06 13.37 16.38
CA THR A 304 15.44 13.43 17.71
C THR A 304 14.06 14.08 17.66
N ALA A 305 13.89 15.18 16.94
CA ALA A 305 12.60 15.86 16.85
C ALA A 305 11.52 14.96 16.22
N VAL A 306 11.85 14.24 15.14
CA VAL A 306 10.93 13.27 14.53
C VAL A 306 10.67 12.10 15.46
N GLY A 307 11.71 11.56 16.09
CA GLY A 307 11.58 10.46 17.05
C GLY A 307 10.64 10.81 18.20
N ASP A 308 10.83 11.96 18.83
CA ASP A 308 9.96 12.45 19.92
C ASP A 308 8.54 12.68 19.43
N ARG A 309 8.36 13.21 18.21
CA ARG A 309 7.04 13.50 17.63
C ARG A 309 6.25 12.25 17.28
N THR A 310 6.95 11.21 16.88
CA THR A 310 6.42 9.89 16.48
C THR A 310 6.48 8.89 17.63
N GLU A 311 6.88 9.31 18.83
CA GLU A 311 7.04 8.45 20.01
C GLU A 311 7.92 7.20 19.76
N TYR A 312 8.77 7.23 18.72
CA TYR A 312 9.54 6.08 18.22
C TYR A 312 8.68 4.84 17.91
N GLU A 313 7.38 5.08 17.70
CA GLU A 313 6.40 4.09 17.36
C GLU A 313 6.52 3.69 15.92
N SER A 314 5.88 2.59 15.65
CA SER A 314 5.72 2.04 14.34
C SER A 314 6.94 2.13 13.36
N GLY A 315 6.67 2.41 12.09
CA GLY A 315 7.66 2.75 11.06
C GLY A 315 8.25 4.17 11.18
N TRP A 316 8.46 4.74 12.38
CA TRP A 316 8.90 6.14 12.55
C TRP A 316 10.13 6.54 11.72
N TYR A 317 11.03 5.58 11.48
CA TYR A 317 12.23 5.82 10.68
C TYR A 317 11.90 6.18 9.22
N SER A 318 10.73 5.81 8.69
CA SER A 318 10.24 6.28 7.38
C SER A 318 9.84 7.76 7.40
N CYS A 319 9.29 8.26 8.50
CA CYS A 319 9.09 9.69 8.70
C CYS A 319 10.44 10.42 8.79
N CYS A 320 11.38 9.85 9.55
CA CYS A 320 12.72 10.39 9.70
C CYS A 320 13.46 10.51 8.35
N THR A 321 13.49 9.46 7.53
CA THR A 321 14.12 9.51 6.21
C THR A 321 13.46 10.52 5.28
N THR A 322 12.14 10.69 5.38
CA THR A 322 11.40 11.69 4.60
C THR A 322 11.78 13.12 4.99
N VAL A 323 11.80 13.42 6.30
CA VAL A 323 12.22 14.74 6.80
C VAL A 323 13.67 15.05 6.43
N LEU A 324 14.58 14.07 6.51
CA LEU A 324 15.96 14.27 6.06
C LEU A 324 16.05 14.50 4.55
N SER A 325 15.19 13.88 3.74
CA SER A 325 15.09 14.15 2.31
C SER A 325 14.64 15.59 2.03
N TRP A 326 13.63 16.07 2.76
CA TRP A 326 13.17 17.46 2.68
C TRP A 326 14.24 18.45 3.11
N PHE A 327 14.97 18.16 4.19
CA PHE A 327 16.06 19.02 4.64
C PHE A 327 17.18 19.12 3.59
N LEU A 328 17.56 17.99 2.96
CA LEU A 328 18.53 17.98 1.87
C LEU A 328 18.08 18.81 0.66
N GLU A 329 16.79 18.75 0.33
CA GLU A 329 16.21 19.59 -0.72
C GLU A 329 16.28 21.07 -0.38
N ALA A 330 15.85 21.46 0.83
CA ALA A 330 15.92 22.83 1.31
C ALA A 330 17.36 23.36 1.37
N ALA A 331 18.33 22.48 1.64
CA ALA A 331 19.76 22.77 1.58
C ALA A 331 20.34 22.88 0.15
N GLY A 332 19.54 22.64 -0.89
CA GLY A 332 19.97 22.70 -2.28
C GLY A 332 20.76 21.49 -2.76
N VAL A 333 20.68 20.34 -2.07
CA VAL A 333 21.35 19.10 -2.52
C VAL A 333 20.62 18.51 -3.71
N GLU A 334 21.38 18.17 -4.75
CA GLU A 334 20.89 17.52 -5.98
C GLU A 334 20.07 16.25 -5.70
N GLU A 335 18.92 16.11 -6.37
CA GLU A 335 17.97 14.98 -6.18
C GLU A 335 18.66 13.61 -6.27
N SER A 336 19.52 13.44 -7.29
CA SER A 336 20.29 12.21 -7.52
C SER A 336 21.20 11.80 -6.36
N ARG A 337 21.56 12.73 -5.47
CA ARG A 337 22.41 12.48 -4.29
C ARG A 337 21.60 12.17 -3.03
N ARG A 338 20.34 12.63 -2.92
CA ARG A 338 19.57 12.56 -1.66
C ARG A 338 19.31 11.13 -1.21
N GLY A 339 18.77 10.29 -2.10
CA GLY A 339 18.47 8.88 -1.80
C GLY A 339 19.69 8.08 -1.34
N PRO A 340 20.82 8.09 -2.08
CA PRO A 340 22.05 7.44 -1.66
C PRO A 340 22.58 7.94 -0.31
N LEU A 341 22.53 9.25 -0.03
CA LEU A 341 22.98 9.81 1.25
C LEU A 341 22.17 9.24 2.42
N ILE A 342 20.85 9.28 2.32
CA ILE A 342 19.94 8.77 3.36
C ILE A 342 20.10 7.26 3.53
N GLY A 343 20.10 6.50 2.42
CA GLY A 343 20.20 5.05 2.45
C GLY A 343 21.47 4.54 3.12
N HIS A 344 22.60 5.23 2.94
CA HIS A 344 23.86 4.86 3.59
C HIS A 344 23.94 5.29 5.06
N ALA A 345 23.44 6.48 5.39
CA ALA A 345 23.54 7.01 6.75
C ALA A 345 22.52 6.35 7.70
N VAL A 346 21.28 6.17 7.24
CA VAL A 346 20.14 5.74 8.06
C VAL A 346 19.81 4.26 7.88
N GLY A 347 20.10 3.68 6.72
CA GLY A 347 19.71 2.31 6.36
C GLY A 347 20.15 1.28 7.41
N GLY A 348 19.18 0.59 8.02
CA GLY A 348 19.41 -0.43 9.04
C GLY A 348 19.87 0.08 10.40
N SER A 349 19.94 1.40 10.61
CA SER A 349 20.39 1.98 11.89
C SER A 349 19.28 2.12 12.93
N PHE A 350 18.02 2.14 12.48
CA PHE A 350 16.85 2.26 13.35
C PHE A 350 15.93 1.05 13.21
N SER A 351 15.21 0.78 14.30
CA SER A 351 14.25 -0.31 14.40
C SER A 351 12.90 0.23 14.81
N SER A 352 11.88 -0.45 14.33
CA SER A 352 10.52 -0.39 14.83
C SER A 352 10.45 -0.50 16.37
N TRP A 353 9.72 0.42 17.03
CA TRP A 353 9.28 0.40 18.43
C TRP A 353 10.46 0.52 19.41
N VAL A 354 11.53 1.16 18.93
CA VAL A 354 12.77 1.29 19.68
C VAL A 354 13.24 2.74 19.58
N GLU A 355 13.23 3.42 20.72
CA GLU A 355 13.96 4.67 20.89
C GLU A 355 15.47 4.39 20.70
N PRO A 356 16.13 5.01 19.71
CA PRO A 356 17.55 4.84 19.50
C PRO A 356 18.32 5.49 20.63
N LYS A 357 19.45 4.89 21.02
CA LYS A 357 20.31 5.54 22.02
C LYS A 357 20.90 6.79 21.38
N ARG A 358 21.11 7.84 22.17
CA ARG A 358 21.76 9.08 21.72
C ARG A 358 23.05 8.85 20.91
N LYS A 359 23.88 7.87 21.30
CA LYS A 359 25.10 7.52 20.57
C LYS A 359 24.83 7.03 19.15
N ASP A 360 23.72 6.32 18.93
CA ASP A 360 23.37 5.75 17.63
C ASP A 360 22.91 6.88 16.70
N VAL A 361 22.14 7.85 17.23
CA VAL A 361 21.78 9.09 16.52
C VAL A 361 23.02 9.90 16.11
N LEU A 362 23.99 10.07 17.01
CA LEU A 362 25.22 10.80 16.71
C LEU A 362 26.06 10.10 15.63
N VAL A 363 26.17 8.78 15.66
CA VAL A 363 26.87 8.00 14.62
C VAL A 363 26.19 8.15 13.26
N VAL A 364 24.86 8.15 13.21
CA VAL A 364 24.11 8.39 11.97
C VAL A 364 24.37 9.81 11.46
N ALA A 365 24.34 10.81 12.35
CA ALA A 365 24.59 12.20 12.00
C ALA A 365 26.01 12.44 11.47
N GLU A 366 27.03 11.87 12.11
CA GLU A 366 28.43 11.91 11.67
C GLU A 366 28.60 11.31 10.27
N ARG A 367 28.08 10.11 10.04
CA ARG A 367 28.12 9.45 8.73
C ARG A 367 27.43 10.25 7.64
N PHE A 368 26.30 10.88 8.00
CA PHE A 368 25.55 11.73 7.08
C PHE A 368 26.39 12.95 6.68
N ALA A 369 26.98 13.64 7.66
CA ALA A 369 27.77 14.84 7.44
C ALA A 369 29.01 14.61 6.57
N GLN A 370 29.79 13.57 6.88
CA GLN A 370 30.97 13.15 6.10
C GLN A 370 30.63 12.99 4.62
N ARG A 371 29.50 12.37 4.30
CA ARG A 371 29.06 12.15 2.91
C ARG A 371 28.45 13.39 2.27
N ALA A 372 27.80 14.26 3.05
CA ALA A 372 27.28 15.53 2.55
C ALA A 372 28.43 16.45 2.10
N THR A 373 29.53 16.50 2.86
CA THR A 373 30.72 17.32 2.56
C THR A 373 31.68 16.69 1.54
N GLY A 374 31.57 15.39 1.28
CA GLY A 374 32.42 14.68 0.32
C GLY A 374 33.70 14.09 0.92
N ASP A 375 33.81 14.10 2.25
CA ASP A 375 34.85 13.41 3.01
C ASP A 375 34.43 11.95 3.19
N ALA A 376 34.71 11.11 2.18
CA ALA A 376 34.41 9.67 2.20
C ALA A 376 35.61 8.82 2.63
#